data_AF-A0A4P9Z2Y6-F1
#
_entry.id   AF-A0A4P9Z2Y6-F1
#
_cell.length_a   1.000
_cell.length_b   1.000
_cell.length_c   1.000
_cell.angle_alpha   90.00
_cell.angle_beta   90.00
_cell.angle_gamma   90.00
#
_symmetry.space_group_name_H-M   'P 1'
#
loop_
_entity.id
_entity.type
_entity.pdbx_description
1 polymer ?
#
loop_
_entity_poly.entity_id
_entity_poly.type
_entity_poly.pdbx_seq_one_letter_code
_entity_poly.pdbx_strand_id
1 'polypeptide(L)'
;MISSRYTKHGSLIRRCYPAVATETKARSNELSYLTYYASSRPQKLTKVGNFLERRVKSAVWNGRDNENLVSLEILDALVRACHKDLNLFCKHTVTMILDILQTSNPELVERAATSFVVFSENHTGGALGVDVEFTELYVKLVEHMANMAQNQDAELATRVIGLKALRGVITSPALRATDAKTYLQRIIPALLYNISDPTVDVLDRRASVASNRYSMRIDNVDIGEINVLSLQCLRDLLRESSALHVKVTVSTVFRW
;
A
#
# COMPACT_ATOMS: atom_id res chain seq x y z
N MET A 1 39.44 -8.58 5.85
CA MET A 1 38.70 -7.45 6.49
C MET A 1 38.38 -6.40 5.44
N ILE A 2 37.20 -6.47 4.82
CA ILE A 2 36.73 -5.40 3.91
C ILE A 2 35.82 -4.49 4.73
N SER A 3 36.40 -3.43 5.28
CA SER A 3 35.65 -2.37 5.96
C SER A 3 34.88 -1.58 4.90
N SER A 4 33.67 -2.03 4.59
CA SER A 4 32.72 -1.22 3.83
C SER A 4 32.37 -0.01 4.68
N ARG A 5 32.91 1.17 4.33
CA ARG A 5 32.58 2.45 4.97
C ARG A 5 31.11 2.77 4.69
N TYR A 6 30.21 2.25 5.52
CA TYR A 6 28.80 2.57 5.42
C TYR A 6 28.58 4.06 5.65
N THR A 7 27.74 4.67 4.82
CA THR A 7 27.24 6.02 5.05
C THR A 7 26.51 6.06 6.40
N LYS A 8 26.53 7.20 7.10
CA LYS A 8 25.90 7.33 8.43
C LYS A 8 24.45 6.81 8.45
N HIS A 9 23.65 7.13 7.43
CA HIS A 9 22.26 6.64 7.31
C HIS A 9 22.19 5.12 7.08
N GLY A 10 23.09 4.54 6.26
CA GLY A 10 23.14 3.09 6.06
C GLY A 10 23.45 2.34 7.35
N SER A 11 24.33 2.89 8.21
CA SER A 11 24.61 2.32 9.53
C SER A 11 23.40 2.37 10.46
N LEU A 12 22.63 3.47 10.45
CA LEU A 12 21.42 3.60 11.28
C LEU A 12 20.33 2.60 10.85
N ILE A 13 20.08 2.50 9.55
CA ILE A 13 19.07 1.59 9.01
C ILE A 13 19.43 0.14 9.38
N ARG A 14 20.70 -0.26 9.24
CA ARG A 14 21.16 -1.61 9.59
C ARG A 14 20.95 -1.97 11.06
N ARG A 15 21.11 -1.01 11.98
CA ARG A 15 20.93 -1.25 13.41
C ARG A 15 19.48 -1.56 13.77
N CYS A 16 18.52 -1.12 12.94
CA CYS A 16 17.11 -1.43 13.11
C CYS A 16 16.81 -2.91 12.87
N TYR A 17 17.63 -3.63 12.10
CA TYR A 17 17.40 -5.05 11.83
C TYR A 17 17.83 -5.91 13.02
N PRO A 18 17.06 -6.96 13.35
CA PRO A 18 17.40 -7.89 14.42
C PRO A 18 18.68 -8.68 14.12
N ALA A 19 19.27 -9.25 15.17
CA ALA A 19 20.47 -10.09 15.01
C ALA A 19 20.09 -11.49 14.52
N VAL A 20 18.93 -11.98 14.95
CA VAL A 20 18.40 -13.28 14.57
C VAL A 20 17.53 -13.10 13.33
N ALA A 21 17.84 -13.85 12.26
CA ALA A 21 17.15 -13.73 10.97
C ALA A 21 15.68 -14.22 11.00
N THR A 22 15.25 -14.89 12.07
CA THR A 22 13.86 -15.32 12.27
C THR A 22 12.99 -14.24 12.90
N GLU A 23 13.58 -13.18 13.47
CA GLU A 23 12.82 -12.07 14.03
C GLU A 23 12.28 -11.17 12.92
N THR A 24 10.98 -10.86 13.01
CA THR A 24 10.25 -10.06 12.02
C THR A 24 10.06 -8.60 12.43
N LYS A 25 10.50 -8.24 13.64
CA LYS A 25 10.36 -6.89 14.21
C LYS A 25 11.66 -6.11 14.19
N ALA A 26 11.56 -4.83 13.85
CA ALA A 26 12.64 -3.88 13.98
C ALA A 26 12.97 -3.64 15.46
N ARG A 27 14.24 -3.36 15.76
CA ARG A 27 14.67 -2.95 17.10
C ARG A 27 14.09 -1.58 17.44
N SER A 28 13.13 -1.54 18.37
CA SER A 28 12.31 -0.35 18.66
C SER A 28 13.13 0.91 18.99
N ASN A 29 14.22 0.78 19.76
CA ASN A 29 15.08 1.92 20.12
C ASN A 29 15.81 2.49 18.90
N GLU A 30 16.34 1.61 18.04
CA GLU A 30 17.07 2.00 16.83
C GLU A 30 16.12 2.59 15.79
N LEU A 31 14.91 2.01 15.68
CA LEU A 31 13.85 2.53 14.81
C LEU A 31 13.42 3.94 15.23
N SER A 32 13.20 4.16 16.53
CA SER A 32 12.84 5.48 17.08
C SER A 32 13.95 6.51 16.84
N TYR A 33 15.22 6.10 16.94
CA TYR A 33 16.33 6.98 16.62
C TYR A 33 16.44 7.27 15.12
N LEU A 34 16.20 6.28 14.26
CA LEU A 34 16.17 6.46 12.80
C LEU A 34 15.06 7.43 12.38
N THR A 35 13.85 7.30 12.92
CA THR A 35 12.72 8.19 12.60
C THR A 35 13.00 9.62 13.05
N TYR A 36 13.56 9.82 14.24
CA TYR A 36 14.02 11.14 14.70
C TYR A 36 15.13 11.72 13.81
N TYR A 37 16.12 10.90 13.42
CA TYR A 37 17.20 11.33 12.53
C TYR A 37 16.68 11.75 11.15
N ALA A 38 15.69 11.02 10.63
CA ALA A 38 15.10 11.27 9.32
C ALA A 38 14.22 12.53 9.33
N SER A 39 13.35 12.68 10.33
CA SER A 39 12.44 13.82 10.45
C SER A 39 13.18 15.15 10.72
N SER A 40 14.28 15.11 11.46
CA SER A 40 15.13 16.31 11.68
C SER A 40 16.01 16.68 10.48
N ARG A 41 16.14 15.80 9.48
CA ARG A 41 17.01 16.01 8.32
C ARG A 41 16.36 15.52 7.01
N PRO A 42 15.31 16.19 6.51
CA PRO A 42 14.58 15.78 5.31
C PRO A 42 15.46 15.55 4.08
N GLN A 43 16.55 16.33 3.93
CA GLN A 43 17.53 16.18 2.84
C GLN A 43 18.28 14.83 2.82
N LYS A 44 18.09 13.99 3.85
CA LYS A 44 18.62 12.61 3.89
C LYS A 44 17.59 11.56 3.49
N LEU A 45 16.30 11.90 3.41
CA LEU A 45 15.22 10.94 3.15
C LEU A 45 15.38 10.21 1.83
N THR A 46 15.77 10.89 0.75
CA THR A 46 16.03 10.23 -0.55
C THR A 46 17.12 9.16 -0.44
N LYS A 47 18.17 9.40 0.35
CA LYS A 47 19.24 8.41 0.58
C LYS A 47 18.79 7.27 1.49
N VAL A 48 17.94 7.56 2.47
CA VAL A 48 17.32 6.55 3.34
C VAL A 48 16.41 5.63 2.52
N GLY A 49 15.52 6.20 1.71
CA GLY A 49 14.61 5.47 0.82
C GLY A 49 15.37 4.57 -0.17
N ASN A 50 16.35 5.11 -0.89
CA ASN A 50 17.17 4.33 -1.82
C ASN A 50 17.93 3.18 -1.12
N PHE A 51 18.45 3.40 0.09
CA PHE A 51 19.12 2.33 0.83
C PHE A 51 18.14 1.20 1.20
N LEU A 52 16.94 1.56 1.68
CA LEU A 52 15.92 0.59 2.06
C LEU A 52 15.41 -0.17 0.82
N GLU A 53 15.19 0.51 -0.31
CA GLU A 53 14.76 -0.11 -1.57
C GLU A 53 15.76 -1.16 -2.05
N ARG A 54 17.07 -0.84 -2.07
CA ARG A 54 18.11 -1.81 -2.45
C ARG A 54 18.12 -3.03 -1.53
N ARG A 55 17.84 -2.83 -0.25
CA ARG A 55 17.78 -3.91 0.74
C ARG A 55 16.57 -4.79 0.52
N VAL A 56 15.39 -4.22 0.30
CA VAL A 56 14.16 -4.94 -0.05
C VAL A 56 14.35 -5.74 -1.33
N LYS A 57 14.84 -5.12 -2.41
CA LYS A 57 15.14 -5.82 -3.67
C LYS A 57 16.05 -7.02 -3.47
N SER A 58 17.12 -6.84 -2.70
CA SER A 58 18.03 -7.93 -2.35
C SER A 58 17.36 -8.99 -1.46
N ALA A 59 16.44 -8.64 -0.57
CA ALA A 59 15.75 -9.59 0.29
C ALA A 59 14.70 -10.39 -0.48
N VAL A 60 13.92 -9.74 -1.35
CA VAL A 60 13.01 -10.38 -2.31
C VAL A 60 13.77 -11.37 -3.20
N TRP A 61 14.87 -10.95 -3.82
CA TRP A 61 15.67 -11.82 -4.70
C TRP A 61 16.20 -13.09 -4.00
N ASN A 62 16.52 -12.99 -2.70
CA ASN A 62 17.11 -14.07 -1.93
C ASN A 62 16.08 -14.83 -1.05
N GLY A 63 14.78 -14.56 -1.18
CA GLY A 63 13.74 -15.20 -0.36
C GLY A 63 13.88 -14.93 1.15
N ARG A 64 14.38 -13.75 1.54
CA ARG A 64 14.60 -13.37 2.95
C ARG A 64 13.38 -12.64 3.51
N ASP A 65 12.29 -13.38 3.64
CA ASP A 65 10.96 -12.81 3.93
C ASP A 65 10.89 -12.05 5.27
N ASN A 66 11.48 -12.59 6.33
CA ASN A 66 11.52 -11.90 7.63
C ASN A 66 12.25 -10.55 7.55
N GLU A 67 13.28 -10.44 6.70
CA GLU A 67 13.96 -9.15 6.48
C GLU A 67 13.06 -8.16 5.74
N ASN A 68 12.22 -8.63 4.82
CA ASN A 68 11.22 -7.80 4.15
C ASN A 68 10.13 -7.33 5.14
N LEU A 69 9.68 -8.18 6.07
CA LEU A 69 8.75 -7.79 7.14
C LEU A 69 9.32 -6.66 8.02
N VAL A 70 10.58 -6.77 8.43
CA VAL A 70 11.28 -5.70 9.17
C VAL A 70 11.40 -4.43 8.32
N SER A 71 11.68 -4.57 7.02
CA SER A 71 11.81 -3.42 6.11
C SER A 71 10.48 -2.66 5.96
N LEU A 72 9.35 -3.37 5.91
CA LEU A 72 8.02 -2.77 5.87
C LEU A 72 7.66 -2.06 7.21
N GLU A 73 8.08 -2.60 8.35
CA GLU A 73 7.93 -1.90 9.64
C GLU A 73 8.75 -0.60 9.68
N ILE A 74 9.99 -0.63 9.21
CA ILE A 74 10.82 0.58 9.08
C ILE A 74 10.15 1.59 8.14
N LEU A 75 9.63 1.11 7.00
CA LEU A 75 8.96 1.94 6.00
C LEU A 75 7.74 2.66 6.59
N ASP A 76 6.86 1.95 7.29
CA ASP A 76 5.66 2.53 7.90
C ASP A 76 6.01 3.60 8.93
N ALA A 77 7.02 3.34 9.78
CA ALA A 77 7.47 4.30 10.77
C ALA A 77 8.03 5.57 10.12
N LEU A 78 8.77 5.44 9.01
CA LEU A 78 9.29 6.58 8.24
C LEU A 78 8.16 7.35 7.55
N VAL A 79 7.20 6.67 6.93
CA VAL A 79 6.03 7.29 6.27
C VAL A 79 5.25 8.14 7.27
N ARG A 80 4.95 7.61 8.45
CA ARG A 80 4.20 8.35 9.50
C ARG A 80 5.01 9.51 10.06
N ALA A 81 6.28 9.28 10.40
CA ALA A 81 7.13 10.31 11.01
C ALA A 81 7.51 11.44 10.04
N CYS A 82 7.58 11.15 8.74
CA CYS A 82 8.08 12.07 7.71
C CYS A 82 7.02 12.40 6.64
N HIS A 83 5.73 12.32 6.98
CA HIS A 83 4.63 12.51 6.02
C HIS A 83 4.68 13.86 5.28
N LYS A 84 5.17 14.93 5.93
CA LYS A 84 5.34 16.27 5.31
C LYS A 84 6.37 16.28 4.17
N ASP A 85 7.36 15.41 4.25
CA ASP A 85 8.48 15.29 3.30
C ASP A 85 8.39 13.97 2.50
N LEU A 86 7.22 13.32 2.48
CA LEU A 86 7.03 12.00 1.88
C LEU A 86 7.36 11.97 0.38
N ASN A 87 7.14 13.08 -0.32
CA ASN A 87 7.50 13.21 -1.74
C ASN A 87 9.00 12.99 -2.02
N LEU A 88 9.88 13.17 -1.02
CA LEU A 88 11.33 12.93 -1.18
C LEU A 88 11.71 11.45 -1.32
N PHE A 89 10.80 10.54 -0.95
CA PHE A 89 11.04 9.09 -0.98
C PHE A 89 9.81 8.26 -1.40
N CYS A 90 8.71 8.87 -1.82
CA CYS A 90 7.48 8.17 -2.22
C CYS A 90 7.70 7.16 -3.35
N LYS A 91 8.59 7.46 -4.30
CA LYS A 91 8.99 6.53 -5.36
C LYS A 91 9.58 5.25 -4.79
N HIS A 92 10.56 5.39 -3.89
CA HIS A 92 11.19 4.25 -3.20
C HIS A 92 10.16 3.45 -2.40
N THR A 93 9.24 4.13 -1.69
CA THR A 93 8.14 3.49 -0.94
C THR A 93 7.26 2.63 -1.84
N VAL A 94 6.76 3.17 -2.95
CA VAL A 94 5.90 2.45 -3.91
C VAL A 94 6.65 1.29 -4.56
N THR A 95 7.92 1.47 -4.94
CA THR A 95 8.74 0.39 -5.50
C THR A 95 8.89 -0.77 -4.51
N MET A 96 9.24 -0.50 -3.25
CA MET A 96 9.39 -1.56 -2.24
C MET A 96 8.09 -2.34 -2.00
N ILE A 97 6.96 -1.64 -1.92
CA ILE A 97 5.65 -2.27 -1.74
C ILE A 97 5.32 -3.14 -2.94
N LEU A 98 5.54 -2.64 -4.17
CA LEU A 98 5.28 -3.38 -5.39
C LEU A 98 6.15 -4.64 -5.49
N ASP A 99 7.45 -4.53 -5.23
CA ASP A 99 8.40 -5.64 -5.26
C ASP A 99 7.97 -6.76 -4.28
N ILE A 100 7.46 -6.42 -3.10
CA ILE A 100 7.02 -7.39 -2.09
C ILE A 100 5.63 -7.98 -2.43
N LEU A 101 4.70 -7.17 -2.97
CA LEU A 101 3.38 -7.64 -3.39
C LEU A 101 3.43 -8.67 -4.54
N GLN A 102 4.53 -8.71 -5.28
CA GLN A 102 4.77 -9.67 -6.36
C GLN A 102 5.35 -11.01 -5.86
N THR A 103 5.64 -11.14 -4.56
CA THR A 103 6.08 -12.40 -3.98
C THR A 103 4.91 -13.37 -3.80
N SER A 104 5.21 -14.66 -3.72
CA SER A 104 4.19 -15.71 -3.50
C SER A 104 3.88 -15.97 -2.03
N ASN A 105 4.48 -15.22 -1.09
CA ASN A 105 4.26 -15.40 0.34
C ASN A 105 3.04 -14.58 0.81
N PRO A 106 1.94 -15.23 1.26
CA PRO A 106 0.72 -14.53 1.66
C PRO A 106 0.91 -13.53 2.81
N GLU A 107 1.77 -13.85 3.79
CA GLU A 107 2.05 -12.97 4.93
C GLU A 107 2.78 -11.69 4.48
N LEU A 108 3.71 -11.82 3.54
CA LEU A 108 4.40 -10.67 2.93
C LEU A 108 3.44 -9.81 2.12
N VAL A 109 2.60 -10.43 1.30
CA VAL A 109 1.59 -9.74 0.48
C VAL A 109 0.63 -8.96 1.39
N GLU A 110 0.15 -9.60 2.46
CA GLU A 110 -0.69 -8.97 3.48
C GLU A 110 0.01 -7.75 4.09
N ARG A 111 1.25 -7.92 4.58
CA ARG A 111 2.00 -6.84 5.24
C ARG A 111 2.31 -5.68 4.29
N ALA A 112 2.61 -5.96 3.03
CA ALA A 112 2.87 -4.95 2.01
C ALA A 112 1.61 -4.16 1.66
N ALA A 113 0.45 -4.84 1.54
CA ALA A 113 -0.83 -4.17 1.36
C ALA A 113 -1.16 -3.27 2.56
N THR A 114 -0.92 -3.73 3.80
CA THR A 114 -1.08 -2.88 4.99
C THR A 114 -0.20 -1.63 4.91
N SER A 115 1.06 -1.79 4.51
CA SER A 115 2.01 -0.67 4.35
C SER A 115 1.55 0.31 3.26
N PHE A 116 0.88 -0.18 2.22
CA PHE A 116 0.26 0.66 1.22
C PHE A 116 -0.89 1.51 1.77
N VAL A 117 -1.71 0.97 2.66
CA VAL A 117 -2.76 1.76 3.34
C VAL A 117 -2.12 2.84 4.20
N VAL A 118 -1.05 2.53 4.93
CA VAL A 118 -0.27 3.54 5.68
C VAL A 118 0.25 4.63 4.74
N PHE A 119 0.83 4.26 3.60
CA PHE A 119 1.28 5.22 2.59
C PHE A 119 0.13 6.10 2.07
N SER A 120 -0.99 5.49 1.68
CA SER A 120 -2.13 6.18 1.06
C SER A 120 -2.79 7.20 1.98
N GLU A 121 -2.81 6.95 3.29
CA GLU A 121 -3.32 7.88 4.29
C GLU A 121 -2.40 9.09 4.53
N ASN A 122 -1.10 8.96 4.26
CA ASN A 122 -0.10 10.01 4.50
C ASN A 122 0.32 10.75 3.23
N HIS A 123 0.07 10.19 2.05
CA HIS A 123 0.44 10.79 0.77
C HIS A 123 -0.71 11.63 0.19
N THR A 124 -0.43 12.91 -0.09
CA THR A 124 -1.42 13.88 -0.58
C THR A 124 -1.54 13.95 -2.11
N GLY A 125 -0.71 13.19 -2.84
CA GLY A 125 -0.72 13.18 -4.31
C GLY A 125 0.17 14.23 -4.96
N GLY A 126 0.91 15.06 -4.21
CA GLY A 126 1.67 16.18 -4.77
C GLY A 126 2.76 15.81 -5.78
N ALA A 127 3.25 14.56 -5.78
CA ALA A 127 4.21 14.07 -6.78
C ALA A 127 3.55 13.38 -8.00
N LEU A 128 2.27 13.01 -7.91
CA LEU A 128 1.57 12.34 -9.01
C LEU A 128 1.26 13.33 -10.14
N GLY A 129 1.55 12.95 -11.38
CA GLY A 129 1.46 13.82 -12.56
C GLY A 129 2.63 14.78 -12.75
N VAL A 130 3.47 14.96 -11.73
CA VAL A 130 4.70 15.79 -11.81
C VAL A 130 5.92 14.90 -12.05
N ASP A 131 6.08 13.84 -11.26
CA ASP A 131 7.11 12.82 -11.46
C ASP A 131 6.51 11.68 -12.29
N VAL A 132 6.94 11.57 -13.54
CA VAL A 132 6.43 10.58 -14.52
C VAL A 132 6.74 9.16 -14.06
N GLU A 133 7.97 8.90 -13.59
CA GLU A 133 8.38 7.56 -13.14
C GLU A 133 7.58 7.12 -11.92
N PHE A 134 7.40 8.03 -10.95
CA PHE A 134 6.57 7.75 -9.78
C PHE A 134 5.10 7.51 -10.17
N THR A 135 4.57 8.29 -11.10
CA THR A 135 3.18 8.14 -11.58
C THR A 135 2.97 6.78 -12.23
N GLU A 136 3.88 6.34 -13.11
CA GLU A 136 3.84 5.02 -13.74
C GLU A 136 3.93 3.88 -12.72
N LEU A 137 4.82 3.99 -11.73
CA LEU A 137 4.95 3.01 -10.65
C LEU A 137 3.67 2.94 -9.80
N TYR A 138 3.06 4.08 -9.49
CA TYR A 138 1.82 4.11 -8.73
C TYR A 138 0.65 3.50 -9.52
N VAL A 139 0.57 3.76 -10.83
CA VAL A 139 -0.43 3.10 -11.70
C VAL A 139 -0.24 1.58 -11.71
N LYS A 140 1.00 1.08 -11.87
CA LYS A 140 1.30 -0.36 -11.81
C LYS A 140 0.90 -0.98 -10.47
N LEU A 141 1.13 -0.25 -9.37
CA LEU A 141 0.74 -0.72 -8.04
C LEU A 141 -0.78 -0.84 -7.89
N VAL A 142 -1.53 0.16 -8.34
CA VAL A 142 -3.02 0.12 -8.34
C VAL A 142 -3.54 -1.01 -9.23
N GLU A 143 -2.92 -1.21 -10.39
CA GLU A 143 -3.27 -2.30 -11.31
C GLU A 143 -3.02 -3.68 -10.70
N HIS A 144 -1.89 -3.87 -10.01
CA HIS A 144 -1.60 -5.13 -9.30
C HIS A 144 -2.68 -5.44 -8.24
N MET A 145 -3.08 -4.45 -7.44
CA MET A 145 -4.13 -4.61 -6.43
C MET A 145 -5.51 -4.89 -7.06
N ALA A 146 -5.81 -4.27 -8.21
CA ALA A 146 -7.02 -4.55 -8.96
C ALA A 146 -7.05 -5.99 -9.48
N ASN A 147 -5.91 -6.49 -9.99
CA ASN A 147 -5.78 -7.88 -10.43
C ASN A 147 -5.93 -8.85 -9.26
N MET A 148 -5.37 -8.54 -8.08
CA MET A 148 -5.59 -9.35 -6.87
C MET A 148 -7.09 -9.47 -6.51
N ALA A 149 -7.85 -8.39 -6.69
CA ALA A 149 -9.29 -8.37 -6.44
C ALA A 149 -10.13 -9.08 -7.52
N GLN A 150 -9.64 -9.16 -8.76
CA GLN A 150 -10.36 -9.75 -9.91
C GLN A 150 -9.95 -11.18 -10.24
N ASN A 151 -8.91 -11.71 -9.60
CA ASN A 151 -8.39 -13.02 -9.95
C ASN A 151 -9.35 -14.14 -9.50
N GLN A 152 -9.94 -14.83 -10.49
CA GLN A 152 -10.87 -15.93 -10.27
C GLN A 152 -10.22 -17.13 -9.56
N ASP A 153 -8.94 -17.38 -9.84
CA ASP A 153 -8.17 -18.49 -9.28
C ASP A 153 -7.53 -18.13 -7.93
N ALA A 154 -7.63 -16.87 -7.50
CA ALA A 154 -7.09 -16.43 -6.22
C ALA A 154 -8.01 -16.82 -5.07
N GLU A 155 -7.39 -17.15 -3.93
CA GLU A 155 -8.09 -17.29 -2.66
C GLU A 155 -8.90 -16.03 -2.33
N LEU A 156 -10.07 -16.22 -1.71
CA LEU A 156 -10.93 -15.11 -1.27
C LEU A 156 -10.19 -14.09 -0.40
N ALA A 157 -9.21 -14.56 0.40
CA ALA A 157 -8.34 -13.71 1.20
C ALA A 157 -7.53 -12.72 0.34
N THR A 158 -6.95 -13.17 -0.78
CA THR A 158 -6.21 -12.32 -1.73
C THR A 158 -7.13 -11.26 -2.34
N ARG A 159 -8.36 -11.63 -2.68
CA ARG A 159 -9.36 -10.69 -3.22
C ARG A 159 -9.71 -9.61 -2.20
N VAL A 160 -9.90 -9.99 -0.94
CA VAL A 160 -10.11 -9.06 0.17
C VAL A 160 -8.94 -8.10 0.34
N ILE A 161 -7.70 -8.60 0.32
CA ILE A 161 -6.49 -7.78 0.43
C ILE A 161 -6.46 -6.75 -0.70
N GLY A 162 -6.71 -7.18 -1.95
CA GLY A 162 -6.81 -6.30 -3.10
C GLY A 162 -7.86 -5.21 -2.91
N LEU A 163 -9.09 -5.58 -2.52
CA LEU A 163 -10.19 -4.64 -2.29
C LEU A 163 -9.89 -3.62 -1.17
N LYS A 164 -9.31 -4.07 -0.05
CA LYS A 164 -8.90 -3.18 1.06
C LYS A 164 -7.80 -2.21 0.63
N ALA A 165 -6.83 -2.69 -0.15
CA ALA A 165 -5.78 -1.83 -0.69
C ALA A 165 -6.36 -0.79 -1.67
N LEU A 166 -7.25 -1.19 -2.58
CA LEU A 166 -7.96 -0.25 -3.47
C LEU A 166 -8.80 0.78 -2.71
N ARG A 167 -9.42 0.39 -1.60
CA ARG A 167 -10.11 1.34 -0.70
C ARG A 167 -9.17 2.43 -0.17
N GLY A 168 -7.90 2.09 0.07
CA GLY A 168 -6.86 3.04 0.42
C GLY A 168 -6.63 4.09 -0.68
N VAL A 169 -6.66 3.69 -1.95
CA VAL A 169 -6.60 4.64 -3.09
C VAL A 169 -7.84 5.53 -3.12
N ILE A 170 -9.03 4.93 -3.00
CA ILE A 170 -10.33 5.61 -3.08
C ILE A 170 -10.46 6.70 -2.02
N THR A 171 -10.01 6.42 -0.80
CA THR A 171 -10.12 7.33 0.34
C THR A 171 -8.93 8.29 0.47
N SER A 172 -7.90 8.13 -0.36
CA SER A 172 -6.72 8.99 -0.34
C SER A 172 -7.01 10.34 -1.01
N PRO A 173 -6.54 11.47 -0.45
CA PRO A 173 -6.57 12.76 -1.13
C PRO A 173 -5.85 12.75 -2.49
N ALA A 174 -4.91 11.82 -2.70
CA ALA A 174 -4.14 11.70 -3.93
C ALA A 174 -5.02 11.43 -5.18
N LEU A 175 -6.13 10.70 -5.02
CA LEU A 175 -7.06 10.44 -6.13
C LEU A 175 -7.70 11.74 -6.65
N ARG A 176 -7.93 12.72 -5.78
CA ARG A 176 -8.51 14.03 -6.13
C ARG A 176 -7.50 15.00 -6.73
N ALA A 177 -6.21 14.80 -6.45
CA ALA A 177 -5.13 15.68 -6.88
C ALA A 177 -4.66 15.39 -8.32
N THR A 178 -5.16 14.35 -8.98
CA THR A 178 -4.60 13.78 -10.21
C THR A 178 -5.66 13.52 -11.27
N ASP A 179 -5.25 13.10 -12.47
CA ASP A 179 -6.18 12.52 -13.44
C ASP A 179 -6.68 11.15 -12.94
N ALA A 180 -7.79 11.20 -12.21
CA ALA A 180 -8.42 10.04 -11.61
C ALA A 180 -8.82 8.98 -12.65
N LYS A 181 -9.03 9.34 -13.92
CA LYS A 181 -9.53 8.43 -14.95
C LYS A 181 -8.66 7.18 -15.06
N THR A 182 -7.35 7.33 -15.06
CA THR A 182 -6.39 6.22 -15.18
C THR A 182 -6.57 5.23 -14.03
N TYR A 183 -6.73 5.70 -12.80
CA TYR A 183 -6.92 4.84 -11.62
C TYR A 183 -8.31 4.21 -11.60
N LEU A 184 -9.36 5.00 -11.86
CA LEU A 184 -10.76 4.55 -11.82
C LEU A 184 -11.04 3.45 -12.84
N GLN A 185 -10.43 3.51 -14.02
CA GLN A 185 -10.57 2.45 -15.05
C GLN A 185 -10.04 1.08 -14.59
N ARG A 186 -9.19 1.03 -13.55
CA ARG A 186 -8.68 -0.22 -12.94
C ARG A 186 -9.48 -0.60 -11.70
N ILE A 187 -9.81 0.40 -10.87
CA ILE A 187 -10.52 0.21 -9.61
C ILE A 187 -11.96 -0.28 -9.85
N ILE A 188 -12.72 0.38 -10.74
CA ILE A 188 -14.15 0.12 -10.87
C ILE A 188 -14.44 -1.31 -11.33
N PRO A 189 -13.80 -1.85 -12.38
CA PRO A 189 -14.02 -3.25 -12.76
C PRO A 189 -13.69 -4.22 -11.61
N ALA A 190 -12.70 -3.89 -10.77
CA ALA A 190 -12.34 -4.72 -9.62
C ALA A 190 -13.44 -4.74 -8.57
N LEU A 191 -14.07 -3.60 -8.30
CA LEU A 191 -15.20 -3.55 -7.39
C LEU A 191 -16.40 -4.31 -7.96
N LEU A 192 -16.74 -4.09 -9.24
CA LEU A 192 -17.90 -4.71 -9.88
C LEU A 192 -17.79 -6.24 -9.94
N TYR A 193 -16.61 -6.77 -10.23
CA TYR A 193 -16.35 -8.22 -10.23
C TYR A 193 -16.69 -8.90 -8.90
N ASN A 194 -16.62 -8.15 -7.80
CA ASN A 194 -16.83 -8.65 -6.45
C ASN A 194 -18.23 -8.36 -5.89
N ILE A 195 -19.11 -7.71 -6.68
CA ILE A 195 -20.50 -7.47 -6.29
C ILE A 195 -21.36 -8.63 -6.82
N SER A 196 -21.83 -9.48 -5.90
CA SER A 196 -22.74 -10.58 -6.20
C SER A 196 -24.21 -10.21 -6.00
N ASP A 197 -24.51 -9.31 -5.06
CA ASP A 197 -25.86 -8.80 -4.78
C ASP A 197 -25.79 -7.29 -4.48
N PRO A 198 -26.20 -6.43 -5.42
CA PRO A 198 -26.15 -4.98 -5.26
C PRO A 198 -27.22 -4.42 -4.31
N THR A 199 -28.16 -5.25 -3.85
CA THR A 199 -29.28 -4.82 -3.00
C THR A 199 -28.97 -4.92 -1.51
N VAL A 200 -27.84 -5.55 -1.15
CA VAL A 200 -27.39 -5.68 0.24
C VAL A 200 -27.16 -4.31 0.86
N ASP A 201 -27.88 -4.03 1.96
CA ASP A 201 -27.69 -2.79 2.69
C ASP A 201 -26.36 -2.79 3.47
N VAL A 202 -25.45 -1.91 3.06
CA VAL A 202 -24.14 -1.69 3.69
C VAL A 202 -24.22 -0.80 4.95
N LEU A 203 -25.38 -0.20 5.25
CA LEU A 203 -25.57 0.68 6.40
C LEU A 203 -25.77 -0.10 7.71
N ASP A 204 -26.41 -1.26 7.66
CA ASP A 204 -26.67 -2.11 8.83
C ASP A 204 -25.44 -2.91 9.28
N ARG A 205 -24.50 -3.20 8.37
CA ARG A 205 -23.27 -3.95 8.65
C ARG A 205 -22.06 -3.08 9.03
N ARG A 206 -22.27 -2.02 9.82
CA ARG A 206 -21.15 -1.23 10.42
C ARG A 206 -20.27 -2.05 11.37
N ALA A 207 -20.77 -3.21 11.83
CA ALA A 207 -20.11 -4.05 12.84
C ALA A 207 -19.27 -5.21 12.29
N SER A 208 -19.34 -5.55 10.99
CA SER A 208 -18.62 -6.72 10.45
C SER A 208 -17.30 -6.29 9.79
N VAL A 209 -16.17 -6.71 10.38
CA VAL A 209 -14.80 -6.94 9.82
C VAL A 209 -14.08 -5.79 9.06
N ALA A 210 -14.81 -4.82 8.53
CA ALA A 210 -14.34 -3.70 7.69
C ALA A 210 -13.95 -2.43 8.47
N SER A 211 -13.99 -2.46 9.81
CA SER A 211 -13.72 -1.30 10.65
C SER A 211 -12.22 -1.01 10.82
N ASN A 212 -11.37 -2.05 10.84
CA ASN A 212 -9.92 -1.86 10.93
C ASN A 212 -9.29 -1.83 9.52
N ARG A 213 -9.04 -0.62 9.01
CA ARG A 213 -8.41 -0.40 7.68
C ARG A 213 -6.98 -0.99 7.57
N TYR A 214 -6.32 -1.28 8.68
CA TYR A 214 -5.00 -1.91 8.71
C TYR A 214 -5.02 -3.43 8.94
N SER A 215 -6.18 -3.99 9.30
CA SER A 215 -6.34 -5.44 9.36
C SER A 215 -6.58 -5.93 7.94
N MET A 216 -5.56 -6.49 7.31
CA MET A 216 -5.70 -7.06 5.98
C MET A 216 -6.24 -8.49 6.07
N ARG A 217 -5.76 -9.29 7.03
CA ARG A 217 -6.33 -10.59 7.39
C ARG A 217 -7.80 -10.50 7.79
N ILE A 218 -8.57 -11.43 7.24
CA ILE A 218 -9.91 -11.78 7.69
C ILE A 218 -9.89 -13.30 7.82
N ASP A 219 -10.22 -13.80 9.00
CA ASP A 219 -10.43 -15.23 9.19
C ASP A 219 -11.85 -15.59 8.70
N ASN A 220 -11.98 -16.67 7.91
CA ASN A 220 -13.24 -17.15 7.33
C ASN A 220 -13.94 -16.18 6.36
N VAL A 221 -13.20 -15.65 5.37
CA VAL A 221 -13.80 -14.82 4.30
C VAL A 221 -14.85 -15.61 3.53
N ASP A 222 -16.05 -15.04 3.41
CA ASP A 222 -17.08 -15.51 2.49
C ASP A 222 -17.39 -14.50 1.37
N ILE A 223 -18.18 -14.94 0.39
CA ILE A 223 -18.59 -14.13 -0.77
C ILE A 223 -19.45 -12.93 -0.34
N GLY A 224 -20.24 -13.07 0.74
CA GLY A 224 -21.07 -12.00 1.28
C GLY A 224 -20.23 -10.86 1.87
N GLU A 225 -19.14 -11.17 2.56
CA GLU A 225 -18.19 -10.17 3.07
C GLU A 225 -17.48 -9.41 1.94
N ILE A 226 -17.07 -10.13 0.89
CA ILE A 226 -16.47 -9.53 -0.31
C ILE A 226 -17.47 -8.60 -1.02
N ASN A 227 -18.73 -9.01 -1.13
CA ASN A 227 -19.81 -8.20 -1.68
C ASN A 227 -19.99 -6.90 -0.87
N VAL A 228 -20.10 -7.02 0.45
CA VAL A 228 -20.25 -5.86 1.36
C VAL A 228 -19.05 -4.92 1.27
N LEU A 229 -17.82 -5.44 1.25
CA LEU A 229 -16.61 -4.62 1.13
C LEU A 229 -16.59 -3.87 -0.21
N SER A 230 -16.98 -4.53 -1.30
CA SER A 230 -17.00 -3.92 -2.64
C SER A 230 -18.04 -2.81 -2.76
N LEU A 231 -19.24 -3.04 -2.20
CA LEU A 231 -20.28 -2.02 -2.09
C LEU A 231 -19.84 -0.84 -1.21
N GLN A 232 -19.14 -1.10 -0.10
CA GLN A 232 -18.56 -0.05 0.74
C GLN A 232 -17.51 0.77 -0.03
N CYS A 233 -16.62 0.12 -0.79
CA CYS A 233 -15.64 0.80 -1.64
C CYS A 233 -16.32 1.67 -2.70
N LEU A 234 -17.37 1.16 -3.36
CA LEU A 234 -18.12 1.91 -4.37
C LEU A 234 -18.82 3.12 -3.75
N ARG A 235 -19.43 2.95 -2.57
CA ARG A 235 -20.04 4.05 -1.81
C ARG A 235 -19.00 5.10 -1.41
N ASP A 236 -17.86 4.68 -0.88
CA ASP A 236 -16.78 5.58 -0.47
C ASP A 236 -16.24 6.33 -1.70
N LEU A 237 -16.12 5.66 -2.86
CA LEU A 237 -15.76 6.28 -4.13
C LEU A 237 -16.77 7.36 -4.54
N LEU A 238 -18.07 7.07 -4.51
CA LEU A 238 -19.12 8.03 -4.87
C LEU A 238 -19.19 9.21 -3.90
N ARG A 239 -18.87 9.01 -2.62
CA ARG A 239 -18.79 10.10 -1.62
C ARG A 239 -17.59 11.02 -1.85
N GLU A 240 -16.44 10.45 -2.18
CA GLU A 240 -15.20 11.19 -2.46
C GLU A 240 -15.14 11.74 -3.90
N SER A 241 -16.18 11.47 -4.70
CA SER A 241 -16.23 11.81 -6.13
C SER A 241 -16.49 13.29 -6.39
N SER A 242 -15.65 13.93 -7.22
CA SER A 242 -16.02 15.13 -7.96
C SER A 242 -17.00 14.76 -9.09
N ALA A 243 -17.66 15.74 -9.72
CA ALA A 243 -18.54 15.48 -10.87
C ALA A 243 -17.84 14.68 -12.00
N LEU A 244 -16.52 14.86 -12.16
CA LEU A 244 -15.70 14.09 -13.08
C LEU A 244 -15.59 12.61 -12.65
N HIS A 245 -15.37 12.34 -11.37
CA HIS A 245 -15.31 10.97 -10.83
C HIS A 245 -16.66 10.27 -10.96
N VAL A 246 -17.78 10.97 -10.74
CA VAL A 246 -19.13 10.42 -10.99
C VAL A 246 -19.28 10.07 -12.47
N LYS A 247 -18.93 10.97 -13.39
CA LYS A 247 -19.02 10.72 -14.83
C LYS A 247 -18.18 9.51 -15.26
N VAL A 248 -16.92 9.42 -14.81
CA VAL A 248 -16.04 8.29 -15.13
C VAL A 248 -16.60 7.01 -14.53
N THR A 249 -17.03 7.04 -13.26
CA THR A 249 -17.64 5.90 -12.58
C THR A 249 -18.85 5.38 -13.33
N VAL A 250 -19.83 6.25 -13.58
CA VAL A 250 -21.04 5.95 -14.32
C VAL A 250 -20.71 5.41 -15.72
N SER A 251 -19.82 6.06 -16.46
CA SER A 251 -19.46 5.63 -17.82
C SER A 251 -18.74 4.27 -17.86
N THR A 252 -18.01 3.91 -16.79
CA THR A 252 -17.31 2.64 -16.71
C THR A 252 -18.28 1.53 -16.32
N VAL A 253 -19.20 1.80 -15.39
CA VAL A 253 -20.26 0.88 -14.99
C VAL A 253 -21.17 0.53 -16.17
N PHE A 254 -21.62 1.51 -16.95
CA PHE A 254 -22.51 1.26 -18.10
C PHE A 254 -21.83 0.58 -19.30
N ARG A 255 -20.50 0.44 -19.30
CA ARG A 255 -19.74 -0.28 -20.33
C ARG A 255 -19.43 -1.73 -19.94
N TRP A 256 -19.64 -2.07 -18.68
CA TRP A 256 -19.35 -3.37 -18.10
C TRP A 256 -20.63 -4.20 -18.10
#